data_AF-G7CK51-F1
#
_entry.id   AF-G7CK51-F1
#
_cell.length_a   1.000
_cell.length_b   1.000
_cell.length_c   1.000
_cell.angle_alpha   90.00
_cell.angle_beta   90.00
_cell.angle_gamma   90.00
#
_symmetry.space_group_name_H-M   'P 1'
#
loop_
_entity.id
_entity.type
_entity.pdbx_description
1 polymer ?
#
loop_
_entity_poly.entity_id
_entity_poly.type
_entity_poly.pdbx_seq_one_letter_code
_entity_poly.pdbx_strand_id
1 'polypeptide(L)'
;MGIASLIAWVLTAGGGAFMLAKWVGGGGHRDSTRSALAPAAVFGHFGLAGLGLVLWIVYLVTDNHPIGWIALALLIPVVVLGFAMVRRWLSVYRGDAAGGQPSAVQDAPERSFPFPVVIGHGVLAVVTIVLALLAILEV
;
A
#
# COMPACT_ATOMS: atom_id res chain seq x y z
N MET A 1 2.86 -8.52 20.75
CA MET A 1 2.54 -7.35 19.88
C MET A 1 1.31 -7.46 18.95
N GLY A 2 0.44 -8.48 19.05
CA GLY A 2 -0.57 -8.80 18.01
C GLY A 2 -1.63 -7.72 17.71
N ILE A 3 -2.25 -7.16 18.75
CA ILE A 3 -3.26 -6.09 18.60
C ILE A 3 -2.65 -4.79 18.10
N ALA A 4 -1.44 -4.45 18.55
CA ALA A 4 -0.72 -3.27 18.06
C ALA A 4 -0.44 -3.37 16.56
N SER A 5 -0.01 -4.55 16.09
CA SER A 5 0.14 -4.85 14.66
C SER A 5 -1.18 -4.67 13.91
N LEU A 6 -2.29 -5.19 14.45
CA LEU A 6 -3.61 -5.05 13.84
C LEU A 6 -4.02 -3.57 13.68
N ILE A 7 -3.83 -2.76 14.73
CA ILE A 7 -4.14 -1.32 14.68
C ILE A 7 -3.29 -0.63 13.61
N ALA A 8 -1.97 -0.87 13.61
CA ALA A 8 -1.07 -0.30 12.61
C ALA A 8 -1.44 -0.72 11.19
N TRP A 9 -1.83 -1.98 10.99
CA TRP A 9 -2.25 -2.51 9.69
C TRP A 9 -3.55 -1.85 9.23
N VAL A 10 -4.54 -1.71 10.10
CA VAL A 10 -5.80 -1.01 9.78
C VAL A 10 -5.55 0.45 9.39
N LEU A 11 -4.68 1.17 10.11
CA LEU A 11 -4.30 2.54 9.76
C LEU A 11 -3.57 2.60 8.40
N THR A 12 -2.66 1.65 8.14
CA THR A 12 -1.96 1.50 6.86
C THR A 12 -2.95 1.27 5.72
N ALA A 13 -3.91 0.35 5.91
CA ALA A 13 -4.96 0.03 4.96
C ALA A 13 -5.86 1.23 4.70
N GLY A 14 -6.20 2.01 5.73
CA GLY A 14 -6.95 3.26 5.59
C GLY A 14 -6.22 4.30 4.72
N GLY A 15 -4.92 4.49 4.94
CA GLY A 15 -4.08 5.33 4.07
C GLY A 15 -4.05 4.84 2.62
N GLY A 16 -3.93 3.52 2.42
CA GLY A 16 -3.97 2.89 1.09
C GLY A 16 -5.32 3.05 0.40
N ALA A 17 -6.42 2.86 1.12
CA ALA A 17 -7.79 3.03 0.62
C ALA A 17 -8.07 4.48 0.20
N PHE A 18 -7.57 5.46 0.96
CA PHE A 18 -7.68 6.87 0.61
C PHE A 18 -6.96 7.21 -0.71
N MET A 19 -5.74 6.71 -0.90
CA MET A 19 -5.00 6.88 -2.17
C MET A 19 -5.69 6.15 -3.32
N LEU A 20 -6.18 4.93 -3.08
CA LEU A 20 -6.95 4.17 -4.06
C LEU A 20 -8.21 4.93 -4.50
N ALA A 21 -8.97 5.50 -3.55
CA ALA A 21 -10.17 6.28 -3.85
C ALA A 21 -9.86 7.50 -4.73
N LYS A 22 -8.78 8.22 -4.43
CA LYS A 22 -8.31 9.34 -5.27
C LYS A 22 -7.95 8.90 -6.68
N TRP A 23 -7.19 7.81 -6.81
CA TRP A 23 -6.74 7.31 -8.11
C TRP A 23 -7.90 6.75 -8.95
N VAL A 24 -8.82 6.01 -8.34
CA VAL A 24 -10.04 5.51 -8.98
C VAL A 24 -10.95 6.67 -9.38
N GLY A 25 -11.14 7.66 -8.49
CA GLY A 25 -11.94 8.87 -8.75
C GLY A 25 -11.39 9.72 -9.90
N GLY A 26 -10.06 9.80 -10.05
CA GLY A 26 -9.41 10.42 -11.20
C GLY A 26 -9.39 9.55 -12.47
N GLY A 27 -9.88 8.30 -12.42
CA GLY A 27 -9.99 7.41 -13.58
C GLY A 27 -8.73 6.62 -13.92
N GLY A 28 -7.74 6.52 -13.04
CA GLY A 28 -6.46 5.86 -13.34
C GLY A 28 -6.57 4.38 -13.70
N HIS A 29 -7.67 3.73 -13.30
CA HIS A 29 -7.98 2.35 -13.66
C HIS A 29 -8.53 2.16 -15.08
N ARG A 30 -9.03 3.23 -15.71
CA ARG A 30 -9.74 3.17 -17.01
C ARG A 30 -8.82 3.44 -18.19
N ASP A 31 -7.72 4.16 -17.95
CA ASP A 31 -6.84 4.66 -19.00
C ASP A 31 -5.38 4.57 -18.57
N SER A 32 -4.71 3.51 -19.03
CA SER A 32 -3.30 3.24 -18.75
C SER A 32 -2.35 4.23 -19.41
N THR A 33 -2.82 5.06 -20.34
CA THR A 33 -1.99 6.10 -20.97
C THR A 33 -1.88 7.37 -20.11
N ARG A 34 -2.83 7.56 -19.17
CA ARG A 34 -2.86 8.69 -18.24
C ARG A 34 -2.36 8.37 -16.83
N SER A 35 -2.12 7.10 -16.51
CA SER A 35 -1.61 6.66 -15.21
C SER A 35 -0.29 5.90 -15.39
N ALA A 36 0.76 6.33 -14.68
CA ALA A 36 2.00 5.59 -14.56
C ALA A 36 1.83 4.30 -13.71
N LEU A 37 0.80 4.27 -12.86
CA LEU A 37 0.45 3.10 -12.06
C LEU A 37 -0.34 2.08 -12.87
N ALA A 38 0.16 0.85 -12.93
CA ALA A 38 -0.53 -0.25 -13.59
C ALA A 38 -1.71 -0.72 -12.71
N PRO A 39 -2.95 -0.79 -13.23
CA PRO A 39 -4.12 -1.19 -12.44
C PRO A 39 -3.96 -2.53 -11.75
N ALA A 40 -3.37 -3.52 -12.43
CA ALA A 40 -3.10 -4.83 -11.86
C ALA A 40 -2.17 -4.76 -10.63
N ALA A 41 -1.17 -3.88 -10.64
CA ALA A 41 -0.27 -3.70 -9.50
C ALA A 41 -0.98 -3.02 -8.32
N VAL A 42 -1.81 -2.00 -8.59
CA VAL A 42 -2.57 -1.27 -7.56
C VAL A 42 -3.59 -2.18 -6.88
N PHE A 43 -4.45 -2.84 -7.67
CA PHE A 43 -5.46 -3.75 -7.13
C PHE A 43 -4.83 -5.00 -6.53
N GLY A 44 -3.74 -5.53 -7.12
CA GLY A 44 -2.99 -6.65 -6.57
C GLY A 44 -2.39 -6.31 -5.20
N HIS A 45 -1.74 -5.14 -5.06
CA HIS A 45 -1.22 -4.67 -3.78
C HIS A 45 -2.33 -4.52 -2.73
N PHE A 46 -3.42 -3.84 -3.07
CA PHE A 46 -4.53 -3.60 -2.14
C PHE A 46 -5.23 -4.91 -1.75
N GLY A 47 -5.47 -5.81 -2.71
CA GLY A 47 -6.09 -7.11 -2.48
C GLY A 47 -5.22 -8.03 -1.62
N LEU A 48 -3.92 -8.12 -1.91
CA LEU A 48 -2.99 -8.92 -1.10
C LEU A 48 -2.86 -8.35 0.32
N ALA A 49 -2.81 -7.03 0.48
CA ALA A 49 -2.79 -6.39 1.80
C ALA A 49 -4.07 -6.66 2.59
N GLY A 50 -5.24 -6.61 1.94
CA GLY A 50 -6.52 -6.96 2.55
C GLY A 50 -6.61 -8.43 2.94
N LEU A 51 -6.16 -9.34 2.07
CA LEU A 51 -6.10 -10.77 2.38
C LEU A 51 -5.18 -11.05 3.57
N GLY A 52 -3.99 -10.46 3.59
CA GLY A 52 -3.08 -10.56 4.73
C GLY A 52 -3.72 -10.07 6.02
N LEU A 53 -4.43 -8.93 5.99
CA LEU A 53 -5.13 -8.38 7.15
C LEU A 53 -6.21 -9.33 7.67
N VAL A 54 -7.00 -9.93 6.78
CA VAL A 54 -8.02 -10.93 7.14
C VAL A 54 -7.36 -12.14 7.80
N LEU A 55 -6.28 -12.67 7.22
CA LEU A 55 -5.55 -13.80 7.81
C LEU A 55 -4.93 -13.44 9.17
N TRP A 56 -4.46 -12.21 9.34
CA TRP A 56 -3.97 -11.72 10.63
C TRP A 56 -5.07 -11.70 11.70
N ILE A 57 -6.27 -11.23 11.34
CA ILE A 57 -7.43 -11.25 12.24
C ILE A 57 -7.80 -12.70 12.60
N VAL A 58 -7.82 -13.61 11.62
CA VAL A 58 -8.06 -15.04 11.87
C VAL A 58 -7.01 -15.63 12.80
N TYR A 59 -5.73 -15.31 12.60
CA TYR A 59 -4.65 -15.70 13.51
C TYR A 59 -4.94 -15.22 14.93
N LEU A 60 -5.28 -13.95 15.14
CA LEU A 60 -5.55 -13.42 16.49
C LEU A 60 -6.77 -14.06 17.17
N VAL A 61 -7.76 -14.52 16.40
CA VAL A 61 -8.96 -15.18 16.94
C VAL A 61 -8.71 -16.66 17.23
N THR A 62 -7.93 -17.34 16.39
CA THR A 62 -7.73 -18.79 16.44
C THR A 62 -6.44 -19.21 17.13
N ASP A 63 -5.55 -18.25 17.39
CA ASP A 63 -4.18 -18.45 17.89
C ASP A 63 -3.34 -19.42 17.02
N ASN A 64 -3.65 -19.49 15.73
CA ASN A 64 -3.01 -20.42 14.80
C ASN A 64 -1.75 -19.79 14.18
N HIS A 65 -0.58 -20.06 14.79
CA HIS A 65 0.72 -19.54 14.34
C HIS A 65 1.03 -19.74 12.84
N PRO A 66 0.77 -20.92 12.22
CA PRO A 66 0.88 -21.07 10.77
C PRO A 66 0.13 -20.00 9.96
N ILE A 67 -1.08 -19.64 10.35
CA ILE A 67 -1.85 -18.58 9.68
C ILE A 67 -1.16 -17.22 9.84
N GLY A 68 -0.63 -16.92 11.03
CA GLY A 68 0.16 -15.71 11.29
C GLY A 68 1.39 -15.61 10.38
N TRP A 69 2.15 -16.69 10.24
CA TRP A 69 3.31 -16.75 9.34
C TRP A 69 2.93 -16.57 7.87
N ILE A 70 1.81 -17.15 7.42
CA ILE A 70 1.30 -16.94 6.05
C ILE A 70 0.92 -15.46 5.84
N ALA A 71 0.21 -14.86 6.79
CA ALA A 71 -0.16 -13.45 6.72
C ALA A 71 1.07 -12.54 6.65
N LEU A 72 2.11 -12.83 7.45
CA LEU A 72 3.39 -12.11 7.41
C LEU A 72 4.11 -12.32 6.08
N ALA A 73 4.15 -13.55 5.54
CA ALA A 73 4.78 -13.85 4.26
C ALA A 73 4.09 -13.13 3.09
N LEU A 74 2.76 -12.96 3.14
CA LEU A 74 2.01 -12.18 2.14
C LEU A 74 2.40 -10.69 2.12
N LEU A 75 2.95 -10.13 3.21
CA LEU A 75 3.44 -8.75 3.20
C LEU A 75 4.67 -8.57 2.29
N ILE A 76 5.41 -9.64 1.96
CA ILE A 76 6.57 -9.57 1.06
C ILE A 76 6.17 -9.08 -0.34
N PRO A 77 5.27 -9.76 -1.09
CA PRO A 77 4.82 -9.26 -2.39
C PRO A 77 4.10 -7.90 -2.27
N VAL A 78 3.39 -7.64 -1.17
CA VAL A 78 2.76 -6.32 -0.92
C VAL A 78 3.81 -5.21 -0.89
N VAL A 79 4.91 -5.39 -0.15
CA VAL A 79 6.02 -4.42 -0.07
C VAL A 79 6.69 -4.25 -1.43
N VAL A 80 6.94 -5.33 -2.17
CA VAL A 80 7.55 -5.28 -3.50
C VAL A 80 6.70 -4.44 -4.46
N LEU A 81 5.38 -4.71 -4.51
CA LEU A 81 4.45 -3.93 -5.32
C LEU A 81 4.35 -2.49 -4.85
N GLY A 82 4.27 -2.26 -3.54
CA GLY A 82 4.23 -0.93 -2.92
C GLY A 82 5.44 -0.08 -3.33
N PHE A 83 6.64 -0.63 -3.22
CA PHE A 83 7.87 0.04 -3.63
C PHE A 83 7.92 0.31 -5.13
N ALA A 84 7.46 -0.63 -5.97
CA ALA A 84 7.37 -0.42 -7.41
C ALA A 84 6.43 0.75 -7.76
N MET A 85 5.29 0.87 -7.08
CA MET A 85 4.35 1.97 -7.25
C MET A 85 4.94 3.31 -6.80
N VAL A 86 5.61 3.36 -5.64
CA VAL A 86 6.26 4.58 -5.14
C VAL A 86 7.33 5.08 -6.11
N ARG A 87 8.14 4.19 -6.70
CA ARG A 87 9.14 4.59 -7.71
C ARG A 87 8.51 5.27 -8.92
N ARG A 88 7.40 4.74 -9.43
CA ARG A 88 6.67 5.31 -10.57
C ARG A 88 5.98 6.62 -10.21
N TRP A 89 5.37 6.70 -9.04
CA TRP A 89 4.78 7.93 -8.51
C TRP A 89 5.83 9.03 -8.36
N LEU A 90 7.03 8.70 -7.85
CA LEU A 90 8.11 9.66 -7.67
C LEU A 90 8.66 10.21 -9.00
N SER A 91 8.68 9.42 -10.08
CA SER A 91 9.03 9.95 -11.41
C SER A 91 8.01 10.98 -11.91
N VAL A 92 6.72 10.77 -11.63
CA VAL A 92 5.66 11.73 -11.99
C VAL A 92 5.80 13.00 -11.15
N TYR A 93 5.95 12.85 -9.83
CA TYR A 93 6.10 13.96 -8.88
C TYR A 93 7.34 14.83 -9.16
N ARG A 94 8.47 14.23 -9.54
CA ARG A 94 9.70 14.96 -9.88
C ARG A 94 9.66 15.63 -11.25
N GLY A 95 8.93 15.07 -12.22
CA GLY A 95 8.73 15.67 -13.53
C GLY A 95 8.06 17.05 -13.45
N ASP A 96 7.20 17.26 -12.44
CA ASP A 96 6.55 18.55 -12.17
C ASP A 96 7.51 19.60 -11.63
N ALA A 97 8.36 19.20 -10.68
CA ALA A 97 9.35 20.09 -10.07
C ALA A 97 10.34 20.66 -11.10
N ALA A 98 10.53 19.96 -12.22
CA ALA A 98 11.40 20.36 -13.32
C ALA A 98 10.72 21.22 -14.41
N GLY A 99 9.41 21.52 -14.30
CA GLY A 99 8.70 22.40 -15.25
C GLY A 99 8.56 21.85 -16.68
N GLY A 100 8.54 20.52 -16.85
CA GLY A 100 8.45 19.87 -18.17
C GLY A 100 7.14 20.14 -18.93
N GLN A 101 7.19 20.08 -20.27
CA GLN A 101 6.08 20.37 -21.19
C GLN A 101 4.76 19.63 -20.86
N PRO A 102 3.58 20.18 -21.27
CA PRO A 102 2.28 19.54 -21.11
C PRO A 102 2.22 18.17 -21.78
N SER A 103 2.49 17.13 -21.00
CA SER A 103 2.30 15.75 -21.39
C SER A 103 0.93 15.29 -20.91
N ALA A 104 0.28 14.34 -21.58
CA ALA A 104 -0.97 13.71 -21.09
C ALA A 104 -0.85 13.14 -19.66
N VAL A 105 0.39 12.96 -19.20
CA VAL A 105 0.73 12.64 -17.83
C VAL A 105 0.35 13.75 -16.87
N GLN A 106 0.36 15.06 -17.19
CA GLN A 106 0.15 16.19 -16.23
C GLN A 106 -1.12 16.07 -15.38
N ASP A 107 -2.19 15.46 -15.91
CA ASP A 107 -3.44 15.19 -15.19
C ASP A 107 -3.49 13.77 -14.55
N ALA A 108 -2.34 13.12 -14.37
CA ALA A 108 -2.26 11.76 -13.83
C ALA A 108 -2.93 11.69 -12.45
N PRO A 109 -3.88 10.77 -12.24
CA PRO A 109 -4.66 10.69 -10.99
C PRO A 109 -3.80 10.56 -9.73
N GLU A 110 -2.67 9.86 -9.81
CA GLU A 110 -1.72 9.68 -8.72
C GLU A 110 -0.97 10.96 -8.30
N ARG A 111 -1.02 12.06 -9.07
CA ARG A 111 -0.54 13.37 -8.60
C ARG A 111 -1.34 13.90 -7.43
N SER A 112 -2.61 13.53 -7.35
CA SER A 112 -3.49 13.98 -6.27
C SER A 112 -3.13 13.35 -4.90
N PHE A 113 -2.17 12.41 -4.86
CA PHE A 113 -1.71 11.78 -3.64
C PHE A 113 -0.97 12.78 -2.76
N PRO A 114 -1.45 13.07 -1.54
CA PRO A 114 -0.74 13.95 -0.64
C PRO A 114 0.56 13.29 -0.17
N PHE A 115 1.69 13.97 -0.33
CA PHE A 115 3.00 13.47 0.10
C PHE A 115 3.02 12.94 1.55
N PRO A 116 2.43 13.61 2.56
CA PRO A 116 2.41 13.09 3.92
C PRO A 116 1.69 11.75 4.06
N VAL A 117 0.66 11.51 3.25
CA VAL A 117 -0.10 10.25 3.27
C VAL A 117 0.72 9.12 2.66
N VAL A 118 1.45 9.37 1.57
CA VAL A 118 2.32 8.36 0.94
C VAL A 118 3.41 7.93 1.91
N ILE A 119 4.10 8.89 2.53
CA ILE A 119 5.16 8.60 3.52
C ILE A 119 4.58 7.93 4.76
N GLY A 120 3.48 8.45 5.31
CA GLY A 120 2.81 7.88 6.48
C GLY A 120 2.36 6.44 6.25
N HIS A 121 1.79 6.15 5.09
CA HIS A 121 1.43 4.78 4.69
C HIS A 121 2.66 3.86 4.64
N GLY A 122 3.76 4.30 4.02
CA GLY A 122 4.99 3.52 3.96
C GLY A 122 5.60 3.24 5.34
N VAL A 123 5.65 4.25 6.22
CA VAL A 123 6.15 4.09 7.60
C VAL A 123 5.26 3.13 8.40
N LEU A 124 3.94 3.30 8.34
CA LEU A 124 3.00 2.40 9.01
C LEU A 124 3.07 0.97 8.48
N ALA A 125 3.36 0.77 7.18
CA ALA A 125 3.59 -0.56 6.62
C ALA A 125 4.83 -1.23 7.24
N VAL A 126 5.95 -0.51 7.40
CA VAL A 126 7.15 -1.05 8.08
C VAL A 126 6.85 -1.37 9.55
N VAL A 127 6.17 -0.47 10.25
CA VAL A 127 5.74 -0.69 11.65
C VAL A 127 4.86 -1.93 11.75
N THR A 128 3.92 -2.11 10.83
CA THR A 128 3.05 -3.30 10.76
C THR A 128 3.86 -4.58 10.67
N ILE A 129 4.84 -4.63 9.76
CA ILE A 129 5.71 -5.82 9.57
C ILE A 129 6.50 -6.12 10.84
N VAL A 130 7.10 -5.10 11.46
CA VAL A 130 7.89 -5.27 12.68
C VAL A 130 7.00 -5.77 13.83
N LEU A 131 5.85 -5.13 14.05
CA LEU A 131 4.92 -5.53 15.11
C LEU A 131 4.34 -6.92 14.86
N ALA A 132 4.05 -7.29 13.62
CA ALA A 132 3.58 -8.62 13.26
C ALA A 132 4.65 -9.68 13.53
N LEU A 133 5.90 -9.43 13.15
CA LEU A 133 7.02 -10.33 13.43
C LEU A 133 7.20 -10.51 14.94
N LEU A 134 7.26 -9.41 15.71
CA LEU A 134 7.38 -9.47 17.16
C LEU A 134 6.22 -10.23 17.80
N ALA A 135 5.00 -10.07 17.27
CA ALA A 135 3.83 -10.79 17.79
C ALA A 135 3.95 -12.30 17.60
N ILE A 136 4.40 -12.77 16.43
CA ILE A 136 4.56 -14.21 16.17
C ILE A 136 5.77 -14.79 16.93
N LEU A 137 6.79 -13.97 17.21
CA LEU A 137 7.94 -14.33 18.04
C LEU A 137 7.65 -14.28 19.55
N GLU A 138 6.41 -13.95 19.94
CA GLU A 138 5.96 -13.87 21.34
C GLU A 138 6.76 -12.86 22.18
N VAL A 139 7.16 -11.77 21.54
CA VAL A 139 7.77 -10.57 22.16
C VAL A 139 6.72 -9.45 22.28
#